data_AF-A0AB34K7V0-F1
#
_entry.id   AF-A0AB34K7V0-F1
#
_cell.length_a   1.000
_cell.length_b   1.000
_cell.length_c   1.000
_cell.angle_alpha   90.00
_cell.angle_beta   90.00
_cell.angle_gamma   90.00
#
_symmetry.space_group_name_H-M   'P 1'
#
loop_
_entity.id
_entity.type
_entity.pdbx_description
1 polymer ?
#
loop_
_entity_poly.entity_id
_entity_poly.type
_entity_poly.pdbx_seq_one_letter_code
_entity_poly.pdbx_strand_id
1 'polypeptide(L)'
;MVSVALLAAAACWIGSSPTLQLPPHPRPSFHPRTPRPSCCAPDQPSHPSLSPFALFVGLAIAGELLPVFLTVLGRLGLFTPPPLNLFTSVANNAMEAAVHEGTVYPLLATAYAQGVWVDLIRQYYDGGESMEFLRQVCAEHARWCAGVTIP
;
A
#
# COMPACT_ATOMS: atom_id res chain seq x y z
N MET A 1 -31.77 23.18 31.98
CA MET A 1 -31.75 21.73 31.74
C MET A 1 -30.94 21.50 30.49
N VAL A 2 -29.69 21.11 30.65
CA VAL A 2 -28.66 21.05 29.58
C VAL A 2 -28.05 19.65 29.65
N SER A 3 -28.18 18.87 28.58
CA SER A 3 -27.46 17.61 28.41
C SER A 3 -26.28 17.83 27.47
N VAL A 4 -25.11 18.10 28.06
CA VAL A 4 -23.80 17.98 27.42
C VAL A 4 -23.30 16.58 27.73
N ALA A 5 -23.32 15.67 26.76
CA ALA A 5 -22.72 14.34 26.91
C ALA A 5 -22.31 13.84 25.53
N LEU A 6 -21.08 14.16 25.10
CA LEU A 6 -20.24 13.38 24.18
C LEU A 6 -18.98 14.19 23.84
N LEU A 7 -18.08 14.33 24.82
CA LEU A 7 -16.75 14.92 24.66
C LEU A 7 -15.85 14.38 25.79
N ALA A 8 -15.48 13.10 25.74
CA ALA A 8 -14.50 12.53 26.70
C ALA A 8 -13.94 11.15 26.29
N ALA A 9 -13.52 10.97 25.04
CA ALA A 9 -12.89 9.70 24.62
C ALA A 9 -11.63 9.94 23.78
N ALA A 10 -10.64 10.67 24.30
CA ALA A 10 -9.29 10.69 23.73
C ALA A 10 -8.26 11.34 24.68
N ALA A 11 -8.20 10.90 25.94
CA ALA A 11 -7.10 11.29 26.83
C ALA A 11 -6.98 10.28 27.97
N CYS A 12 -6.25 9.18 27.75
CA CYS A 12 -5.67 8.32 28.80
C CYS A 12 -4.86 7.17 28.18
N TRP A 13 -3.78 7.49 27.46
CA TRP A 13 -2.73 6.51 27.14
C TRP A 13 -1.36 7.15 27.25
N ILE A 14 -1.07 7.76 28.40
CA ILE A 14 0.32 8.04 28.81
C ILE A 14 0.40 7.71 30.31
N GLY A 15 1.24 6.74 30.65
CA GLY A 15 1.71 6.53 32.01
C GLY A 15 1.08 5.36 32.75
N SER A 16 1.53 4.15 32.44
CA SER A 16 1.68 3.04 33.40
C SER A 16 2.46 1.93 32.72
N SER A 17 3.79 2.01 32.77
CA SER A 17 4.65 0.86 32.45
C SER A 17 4.45 -0.19 33.55
N PRO A 18 3.95 -1.40 33.27
CA PRO A 18 4.12 -2.49 34.21
C PRO A 18 5.60 -2.90 34.14
N THR A 19 6.35 -2.66 35.22
CA THR A 19 7.64 -3.31 35.44
C THR A 19 7.39 -4.82 35.43
N LEU A 20 7.75 -5.45 34.32
CA LEU A 20 7.59 -6.89 34.10
C LEU A 20 8.58 -7.63 35.02
N GLN A 21 8.13 -7.99 36.22
CA GLN A 21 8.84 -8.91 37.10
C GLN A 21 8.85 -10.30 36.44
N LEU A 22 10.00 -10.68 35.88
CA LEU A 22 10.19 -12.03 35.36
C LEU A 22 10.22 -13.04 36.52
N PRO A 23 9.47 -14.16 36.43
CA PRO A 23 9.60 -15.26 37.38
C PRO A 23 10.99 -15.89 37.29
N PRO A 24 11.55 -16.41 38.41
CA PRO A 24 12.84 -17.08 38.38
C PRO A 24 12.76 -18.34 37.51
N HIS A 25 13.53 -18.37 36.42
CA HIS A 25 13.62 -19.54 35.55
C HIS A 25 14.21 -20.75 36.30
N PRO A 26 13.60 -21.94 36.24
CA PRO A 26 14.25 -23.17 36.68
C PRO A 26 15.47 -23.44 35.78
N ARG A 27 16.62 -23.75 36.40
CA ARG A 27 17.86 -24.11 35.70
C ARG A 27 17.59 -25.28 34.74
N PRO A 28 17.99 -25.20 33.47
CA PRO A 28 17.88 -26.33 32.56
C PRO A 28 18.83 -27.45 33.02
N SER A 29 18.26 -28.59 33.38
CA SER A 29 19.00 -29.83 33.58
C SER A 29 19.61 -30.27 32.25
N PHE A 30 20.93 -30.18 32.14
CA PHE A 30 21.69 -30.73 31.01
C PHE A 30 21.61 -32.26 31.07
N HIS A 31 20.72 -32.85 30.29
CA HIS A 31 20.83 -34.25 29.92
C HIS A 31 21.76 -34.35 28.70
N PRO A 32 22.89 -35.06 28.78
CA PRO A 32 23.70 -35.33 27.60
C PRO A 32 22.86 -36.16 26.63
N ARG A 33 22.40 -35.53 25.54
CA ARG A 33 21.84 -36.24 24.39
C ARG A 33 22.94 -37.10 23.81
N THR A 34 22.75 -38.41 23.87
CA THR A 34 23.52 -39.35 23.07
C THR A 34 23.38 -38.99 21.59
N PRO A 35 24.47 -38.92 20.81
CA PRO A 35 24.38 -38.66 19.38
C PRO A 35 23.73 -39.88 18.71
N ARG A 36 22.50 -39.71 18.21
CA ARG A 36 21.93 -40.65 17.24
C ARG A 36 22.62 -40.39 15.90
N PRO A 37 23.29 -41.38 15.29
CA PRO A 37 23.74 -41.26 13.91
C PRO A 37 22.51 -41.28 13.00
N SER A 38 22.09 -40.10 12.52
CA SER A 38 21.08 -39.98 11.48
C SER A 38 21.73 -40.23 10.13
N CYS A 39 21.96 -41.49 9.78
CA CYS A 39 22.21 -41.86 8.39
C CYS A 39 20.85 -41.83 7.67
N CYS A 40 20.80 -41.16 6.52
CA CYS A 40 19.63 -40.98 5.65
C CYS A 40 18.67 -39.84 6.04
N ALA A 41 19.11 -38.59 5.87
CA ALA A 41 18.17 -37.54 5.50
C ALA A 41 17.86 -37.72 3.99
N PRO A 42 16.60 -37.85 3.56
CA PRO A 42 16.27 -37.81 2.14
C PRO A 42 16.66 -36.44 1.58
N ASP A 43 17.25 -36.41 0.38
CA ASP A 43 17.53 -35.19 -0.37
C ASP A 43 16.27 -34.32 -0.40
N GLN A 44 16.26 -33.24 0.37
CA GLN A 44 15.23 -32.22 0.22
C GLN A 44 15.44 -31.58 -1.15
N PRO A 45 14.40 -31.45 -1.99
CA PRO A 45 14.52 -30.68 -3.22
C PRO A 45 14.92 -29.26 -2.85
N SER A 46 16.09 -28.83 -3.31
CA SER A 46 16.54 -27.46 -3.18
C SER A 46 15.55 -26.57 -3.91
N HIS A 47 14.70 -25.87 -3.16
CA HIS A 47 13.85 -24.83 -3.73
C HIS A 47 14.78 -23.84 -4.44
N PRO A 48 14.59 -23.56 -5.74
CA PRO A 48 15.41 -22.60 -6.44
C PRO A 48 15.28 -21.26 -5.71
N SER A 49 16.38 -20.80 -5.11
CA SER A 49 16.44 -19.47 -4.51
C SER A 49 16.46 -18.46 -5.66
N LEU A 50 15.30 -17.89 -5.96
CA LEU A 50 15.21 -16.77 -6.89
C LEU A 50 16.08 -15.64 -6.33
N SER A 51 17.11 -15.26 -7.10
CA SER A 51 17.93 -14.12 -6.71
C SER A 51 17.06 -12.86 -6.74
N PRO A 52 17.25 -11.91 -5.81
CA PRO A 52 16.51 -10.65 -5.82
C PRO A 52 16.61 -9.94 -7.18
N PHE A 53 17.77 -10.03 -7.83
CA PHE A 53 17.99 -9.50 -9.18
C PHE A 53 17.09 -10.17 -10.23
N ALA A 54 16.99 -11.50 -10.23
CA ALA A 54 16.10 -12.22 -11.14
C ALA A 54 14.62 -11.87 -10.89
N LEU A 55 14.23 -11.64 -9.63
CA LEU A 55 12.90 -11.15 -9.28
C LEU A 55 12.66 -9.74 -9.86
N PHE A 56 13.61 -8.81 -9.71
CA PHE A 56 13.51 -7.46 -10.26
C PHE A 56 13.40 -7.45 -11.78
N VAL A 57 14.25 -8.22 -12.48
CA VAL A 57 14.19 -8.33 -13.94
C VAL A 57 12.88 -8.96 -14.38
N GLY A 58 12.41 -10.00 -13.69
CA GLY A 58 11.12 -10.62 -13.95
C GLY A 58 9.95 -9.64 -13.77
N LEU A 59 9.97 -8.84 -12.70
CA LEU A 59 8.97 -7.80 -12.46
C LEU A 59 9.00 -6.71 -13.53
N ALA A 60 10.20 -6.29 -13.96
CA ALA A 60 10.36 -5.28 -15.00
C ALA A 60 9.76 -5.77 -16.34
N ILE A 61 10.09 -6.99 -16.76
CA ILE A 61 9.53 -7.57 -17.99
C ILE A 61 8.01 -7.74 -17.89
N ALA A 62 7.51 -8.22 -16.75
CA ALA A 62 6.07 -8.31 -16.52
C ALA A 62 5.40 -6.92 -16.57
N GLY A 63 6.05 -5.90 -16.00
CA GLY A 63 5.60 -4.52 -16.02
C GLY A 63 5.51 -3.90 -17.42
N GLU A 64 6.38 -4.28 -18.34
CA GLU A 64 6.34 -3.83 -19.74
C GLU A 64 5.23 -4.51 -20.56
N LEU A 65 4.93 -5.77 -20.25
CA LEU A 65 3.90 -6.55 -20.96
C LEU A 65 2.48 -6.29 -20.46
N LEU A 66 2.35 -5.94 -19.18
CA LEU A 66 1.05 -5.72 -18.54
C LEU A 66 0.19 -4.63 -19.22
N PRO A 67 0.73 -3.45 -19.60
CA PRO A 67 -0.05 -2.40 -20.29
C PRO A 67 -0.60 -2.88 -21.63
N VAL A 68 0.19 -3.62 -22.40
CA VAL A 68 -0.23 -4.17 -23.69
C VAL A 68 -1.37 -5.17 -23.48
N PHE A 69 -1.23 -6.07 -22.50
CA PHE A 69 -2.24 -7.05 -22.18
C PHE A 69 -3.56 -6.41 -21.71
N LEU A 70 -3.49 -5.44 -20.79
CA LEU A 70 -4.65 -4.69 -20.31
C LEU A 70 -5.32 -3.90 -21.44
N THR A 71 -4.54 -3.34 -22.37
CA THR A 71 -5.09 -2.64 -23.54
C THR A 71 -5.85 -3.59 -24.46
N VAL A 72 -5.33 -4.79 -24.70
CA VAL A 72 -6.01 -5.80 -25.52
C VAL A 72 -7.29 -6.28 -24.85
N LEU A 73 -7.26 -6.58 -23.55
CA LEU A 73 -8.46 -6.93 -22.78
C LEU A 73 -9.50 -5.80 -22.83
N GLY A 74 -9.04 -4.55 -22.74
CA GLY A 74 -9.88 -3.37 -22.89
C GLY A 74 -10.60 -3.29 -24.23
N ARG A 75 -9.86 -3.53 -25.33
CA ARG A 75 -10.45 -3.54 -26.69
C ARG A 75 -11.42 -4.69 -26.93
N LEU A 76 -11.26 -5.79 -26.21
CA LEU A 76 -12.17 -6.94 -26.27
C LEU A 76 -13.43 -6.74 -25.41
N GLY A 77 -13.56 -5.62 -24.69
CA GLY A 77 -14.70 -5.34 -23.81
C GLY A 77 -14.76 -6.21 -22.56
N LEU A 78 -13.66 -6.90 -22.23
CA LEU A 78 -13.54 -7.76 -21.05
C LEU A 78 -13.14 -6.96 -19.80
N PHE A 79 -12.80 -5.68 -19.97
CA PHE A 79 -12.25 -4.81 -18.95
C PHE A 79 -12.44 -3.36 -19.39
N THR A 80 -12.85 -2.45 -18.52
CA THR A 80 -12.86 -1.02 -18.85
C THR A 80 -11.62 -0.37 -18.22
N PRO A 81 -10.60 0.00 -19.01
CA PRO A 81 -9.41 0.62 -18.45
C PRO A 81 -9.76 1.95 -17.78
N PRO A 82 -9.11 2.30 -16.66
CA PRO A 82 -9.34 3.60 -16.05
C PRO A 82 -8.80 4.69 -16.96
N PRO A 83 -9.30 5.93 -16.87
CA PRO A 83 -8.75 7.06 -17.60
C PRO A 83 -7.40 7.47 -17.00
N LEU A 84 -6.35 6.69 -17.29
CA LEU A 84 -5.03 6.81 -16.67
C LEU A 84 -4.46 8.22 -16.80
N ASN A 85 -4.61 8.87 -17.95
CA ASN A 85 -4.15 10.24 -18.15
C ASN A 85 -4.81 11.23 -17.19
N LEU A 86 -6.13 11.12 -16.99
CA LEU A 86 -6.87 11.97 -16.06
C LEU A 86 -6.39 11.75 -14.63
N PHE A 87 -6.28 10.49 -14.20
CA PHE A 87 -5.80 10.16 -12.85
C PHE A 87 -4.36 10.60 -12.61
N THR A 88 -3.49 10.47 -13.61
CA THR A 88 -2.12 10.98 -13.53
C THR A 88 -2.10 12.50 -13.41
N SER A 89 -2.91 13.23 -14.18
CA SER A 89 -3.01 14.68 -14.05
C SER A 89 -3.51 15.11 -12.66
N VAL A 90 -4.56 14.45 -12.14
CA VAL A 90 -5.09 14.74 -10.79
C VAL A 90 -4.03 14.45 -9.71
N ALA A 91 -3.34 13.32 -9.80
CA ALA A 91 -2.28 12.95 -8.86
C ALA A 91 -1.08 13.90 -8.89
N ASN A 92 -0.70 14.39 -10.08
CA ASN A 92 0.36 15.39 -10.23
C ASN A 92 -0.05 16.74 -9.61
N ASN A 93 -1.28 17.19 -9.87
CA ASN A 93 -1.81 18.41 -9.25
C ASN A 93 -1.88 18.28 -7.71
N ALA A 94 -2.24 17.09 -7.21
CA ALA A 94 -2.25 16.79 -5.78
C ALA A 94 -0.86 16.90 -5.16
N MET A 95 0.14 16.33 -5.83
CA MET A 95 1.54 16.44 -5.45
C MET A 95 2.01 17.90 -5.42
N GLU A 96 1.72 18.68 -6.47
CA GLU A 96 2.11 20.09 -6.54
C GLU A 96 1.46 20.90 -5.41
N ALA A 97 0.18 20.67 -5.12
CA ALA A 97 -0.51 21.31 -4.01
C ALA A 97 0.14 20.95 -2.66
N ALA A 98 0.44 19.67 -2.43
CA ALA A 98 1.03 19.19 -1.18
C ALA A 98 2.46 19.71 -0.96
N VAL A 99 3.27 19.81 -2.02
CA VAL A 99 4.61 20.40 -1.96
C VAL A 99 4.53 21.90 -1.70
N HIS A 100 3.60 22.60 -2.36
CA HIS A 100 3.42 24.04 -2.18
C HIS A 100 2.93 24.39 -0.77
N GLU A 101 2.08 23.55 -0.19
CA GLU A 101 1.56 23.69 1.19
C GLU A 101 2.58 23.24 2.26
N GLY A 102 3.71 22.65 1.84
CA GLY A 102 4.76 22.17 2.74
C GLY A 102 4.39 20.90 3.50
N THR A 103 3.32 20.19 3.11
CA THR A 103 2.88 18.94 3.72
C THR A 103 3.70 17.75 3.24
N VAL A 104 4.25 17.84 2.02
CA VAL A 104 5.12 16.81 1.42
C VAL A 104 6.47 17.40 1.07
N TYR A 105 7.55 16.74 1.52
CA TYR A 105 8.90 17.12 1.13
C TYR A 105 9.14 16.80 -0.36
N PRO A 106 9.81 17.68 -1.15
CA PRO A 106 9.98 17.49 -2.59
C PRO A 106 10.57 16.14 -3.01
N LEU A 107 11.47 15.57 -2.20
CA LEU A 107 12.07 14.24 -2.48
C LEU A 107 11.05 13.09 -2.41
N LEU A 108 9.95 13.28 -1.67
CA LEU A 108 8.87 12.31 -1.50
C LEU A 108 7.66 12.61 -2.41
N ALA A 109 7.74 13.65 -3.23
CA ALA A 109 6.64 14.12 -4.07
C ALA A 109 6.16 13.02 -5.04
N THR A 110 7.09 12.31 -5.70
CA THR A 110 6.75 11.21 -6.61
C THR A 110 6.07 10.04 -5.89
N ALA A 111 6.52 9.68 -4.69
CA ALA A 111 5.90 8.62 -3.91
C ALA A 111 4.48 9.01 -3.45
N TYR A 112 4.29 10.27 -3.09
CA TYR A 112 2.97 10.82 -2.77
C TYR A 112 2.03 10.79 -3.98
N ALA A 113 2.49 11.26 -5.15
CA ALA A 113 1.72 11.24 -6.39
C ALA A 113 1.30 9.80 -6.76
N GLN A 114 2.22 8.83 -6.64
CA GLN A 114 1.92 7.42 -6.86
C GLN A 114 0.85 6.88 -5.90
N GLY A 115 0.91 7.26 -4.62
CA GLY A 115 -0.13 6.90 -3.65
C GLY A 115 -1.51 7.40 -4.05
N VAL A 116 -1.62 8.71 -4.36
CA VAL A 116 -2.88 9.30 -4.84
C VAL A 116 -3.38 8.61 -6.11
N TRP A 117 -2.48 8.35 -7.08
CA TRP A 117 -2.83 7.69 -8.33
C TRP A 117 -3.40 6.28 -8.12
N VAL A 118 -2.78 5.48 -7.24
CA VAL A 118 -3.28 4.14 -6.90
C VAL A 118 -4.65 4.22 -6.23
N ASP A 119 -4.85 5.17 -5.31
CA ASP A 119 -6.14 5.35 -4.63
C ASP A 119 -7.26 5.75 -5.60
N LEU A 120 -6.97 6.60 -6.60
CA LEU A 120 -7.94 6.95 -7.64
C LEU A 120 -8.34 5.73 -8.48
N ILE A 121 -7.37 4.88 -8.84
CA ILE A 121 -7.63 3.64 -9.58
C ILE A 121 -8.48 2.69 -8.74
N ARG A 122 -8.17 2.56 -7.46
CA ARG A 122 -8.94 1.73 -6.55
C ARG A 122 -10.38 2.21 -6.45
N GLN A 123 -10.62 3.50 -6.25
CA GLN A 123 -11.96 4.09 -6.18
C GLN A 123 -12.75 3.89 -7.48
N TYR A 124 -12.09 3.96 -8.63
CA TYR A 124 -12.71 3.67 -9.93
C TYR A 124 -13.28 2.25 -9.99
N TYR A 125 -12.51 1.24 -9.58
CA TYR A 125 -13.00 -0.15 -9.60
C TYR A 125 -13.99 -0.46 -8.47
N ASP A 126 -13.77 0.09 -7.28
CA ASP A 126 -14.69 -0.05 -6.14
C ASP A 126 -16.06 0.57 -6.47
N GLY A 127 -16.09 1.64 -7.28
CA GLY A 127 -17.28 2.30 -7.78
C GLY A 127 -17.91 1.69 -9.03
N GLY A 128 -17.45 0.51 -9.47
CA GLY A 128 -17.98 -0.17 -10.66
C GLY A 128 -17.62 0.55 -11.96
N GLU A 129 -16.38 1.01 -12.09
CA GLU A 129 -15.84 1.72 -13.27
C GLU A 129 -16.48 3.10 -13.48
N SER A 130 -16.98 3.70 -12.40
CA SER A 130 -17.60 5.03 -12.39
C SER A 130 -16.61 6.13 -12.03
N MET A 131 -16.80 7.32 -12.62
CA MET A 131 -16.02 8.53 -12.35
C MET A 131 -16.69 9.48 -11.35
N GLU A 132 -17.87 9.12 -10.82
CA GLU A 132 -18.64 9.99 -9.92
C GLU A 132 -17.89 10.36 -8.64
N PHE A 133 -17.02 9.47 -8.15
CA PHE A 133 -16.18 9.76 -6.98
C PHE A 133 -15.25 10.96 -7.19
N LEU A 134 -14.82 11.24 -8.43
CA LEU A 134 -14.00 12.41 -8.72
C LEU A 134 -14.74 13.71 -8.39
N ARG A 135 -16.07 13.75 -8.51
CA ARG A 135 -16.81 14.97 -8.14
C ARG A 135 -16.64 15.29 -6.66
N GLN A 136 -16.65 14.27 -5.80
CA GLN A 136 -16.40 14.45 -4.38
C GLN A 136 -14.93 14.82 -4.12
N VAL A 137 -13.98 14.11 -4.73
CA VAL A 137 -12.54 14.41 -4.60
C VAL A 137 -12.24 15.85 -5.01
N CYS A 138 -12.81 16.33 -6.12
CA CYS A 138 -12.61 17.69 -6.60
C CYS A 138 -13.34 18.73 -5.74
N ALA A 139 -14.44 18.37 -5.08
CA ALA A 139 -15.11 19.26 -4.13
C ALA A 139 -14.27 19.45 -2.85
N GLU A 140 -13.63 18.39 -2.37
CA GLU A 140 -12.76 18.42 -1.20
C GLU A 140 -11.37 19.01 -1.52
N HIS A 141 -10.87 18.77 -2.74
CA HIS A 141 -9.54 19.15 -3.19
C HIS A 141 -9.58 19.88 -4.54
N ALA A 142 -10.16 21.09 -4.57
CA ALA A 142 -10.33 21.86 -5.80
C ALA A 142 -9.04 22.03 -6.63
N ARG A 143 -7.88 22.16 -5.97
CA ARG A 143 -6.57 22.28 -6.64
C ARG A 143 -6.14 21.01 -7.37
N TRP A 144 -6.55 19.83 -6.90
CA TRP A 144 -6.19 18.56 -7.55
C TRP A 144 -6.85 18.45 -8.93
N CYS A 145 -7.99 19.09 -9.10
CA CYS A 145 -8.75 19.05 -10.35
C CYS A 145 -8.58 20.32 -11.20
N ALA A 146 -7.57 21.14 -10.90
CA ALA A 146 -7.28 22.32 -11.71
C ALA A 146 -6.84 21.91 -13.13
N GLY A 147 -7.53 22.43 -14.15
CA GLY A 147 -7.16 22.23 -15.55
C GLY A 147 -7.44 20.83 -16.12
N VAL A 148 -8.12 19.94 -15.38
CA VAL A 148 -8.56 18.64 -15.90
C VAL A 148 -10.05 18.67 -16.30
N THR A 149 -10.40 17.95 -17.35
CA THR A 149 -11.80 17.77 -17.76
C THR A 149 -12.28 16.42 -17.26
N ILE A 150 -13.34 16.43 -16.45
CA ILE A 150 -13.99 15.20 -15.95
C ILE A 150 -15.11 14.86 -16.95
N PRO A 151 -15.05 13.70 -17.62
CA PRO A 151 -16.06 13.26 -18.57
C PRO A 151 -17.39 12.90 -17.90
#